data_AF-A0A7X3LB21-F1
#
_entry.id   AF-A0A7X3LB21-F1
#
_cell.length_a   1.000
_cell.length_b   1.000
_cell.length_c   1.000
_cell.angle_alpha   90.00
_cell.angle_beta   90.00
_cell.angle_gamma   90.00
#
_symmetry.space_group_name_H-M   'P 1'
#
loop_
_entity.id
_entity.type
_entity.pdbx_description
1 polymer ?
#
loop_
_entity_poly.entity_id
_entity_poly.type
_entity_poly.pdbx_seq_one_letter_code
_entity_poly.pdbx_strand_id
1 'polypeptide(L)'
;MPTRDQVWIAADRLAERGDPVSQTSVIAELQSDWAREELGAKGGSSKAVGPHLRDWKVERAYQPRSQQAELPKPVLAPLMDFANAVWGAALAEAQARFDDERTRVEASVRANDELRVESSVLADMAIVEAEGLKSRNAALETQNAALRGEVERLRKRLDHVRSEDYWDRVMQEVYELLPPSGTMTPATIMTKLRSSTIRGGRLVKEQLDEAVLRRKMDIRVEWDRYFEKSGDDYGRLPGWNGAIGIREKKLTKAPA
;
A
#
# COMPACT_ATOMS: atom_id res chain seq x y z
N MET A 1 77.56 37.96 -30.00
CA MET A 1 76.30 37.17 -29.97
C MET A 1 75.22 38.03 -30.58
N PRO A 2 74.29 37.49 -31.38
CA PRO A 2 73.25 38.28 -32.01
C PRO A 2 72.28 38.81 -30.95
N THR A 3 71.84 40.06 -31.10
CA THR A 3 70.83 40.66 -30.23
C THR A 3 69.43 40.18 -30.60
N ARG A 4 68.45 40.40 -29.70
CA ARG A 4 67.03 40.13 -29.99
C ARG A 4 66.59 40.80 -31.28
N ASP A 5 66.87 42.10 -31.43
CA ASP A 5 66.44 42.88 -32.59
C ASP A 5 67.04 42.36 -33.90
N GLN A 6 68.30 41.93 -33.89
CA GLN A 6 68.94 41.32 -35.06
C GLN A 6 68.25 40.02 -35.48
N VAL A 7 67.94 39.14 -34.51
CA VAL A 7 67.22 37.89 -34.76
C VAL A 7 65.82 38.16 -35.30
N TRP A 8 65.15 39.19 -34.79
CA TRP A 8 63.78 39.55 -35.17
C TRP A 8 63.72 40.13 -36.58
N ILE A 9 64.62 41.03 -36.94
CA ILE A 9 64.70 41.60 -38.29
C ILE A 9 65.02 40.51 -39.32
N ALA A 10 65.95 39.60 -39.00
CA ALA A 10 66.27 38.48 -39.88
C ALA A 10 65.06 37.51 -40.04
N ALA A 11 64.32 37.25 -38.97
CA ALA A 11 63.12 36.42 -39.00
C ALA A 11 61.96 37.09 -39.78
N ASP A 12 61.77 38.40 -39.61
CA ASP A 12 60.78 39.19 -40.36
C ASP A 12 61.12 39.16 -41.86
N ARG A 13 62.39 39.35 -42.25
CA ARG A 13 62.83 39.28 -43.65
C ARG A 13 62.63 37.90 -44.29
N LEU A 14 62.83 36.83 -43.52
CA LEU A 14 62.52 35.47 -43.98
C LEU A 14 61.00 35.27 -44.13
N ALA A 15 60.20 35.77 -43.18
CA ALA A 15 58.76 35.69 -43.23
C ALA A 15 58.16 36.47 -44.42
N GLU A 16 58.68 37.68 -44.70
CA GLU A 16 58.28 38.53 -45.82
C GLU A 16 58.60 37.90 -47.18
N ARG A 17 59.75 37.22 -47.30
CA ARG A 17 60.10 36.43 -48.49
C ARG A 17 59.29 35.14 -48.64
N GLY A 18 58.54 34.75 -47.60
CA GLY A 18 57.79 33.50 -47.57
C GLY A 18 58.64 32.26 -47.31
N ASP A 19 59.90 32.45 -46.89
CA ASP A 19 60.82 31.37 -46.55
C ASP A 19 60.48 30.76 -45.17
N PRO A 20 60.82 29.48 -44.94
CA PRO A 20 60.62 28.86 -43.63
C PRO A 20 61.47 29.55 -42.57
N VAL A 21 60.82 30.07 -41.52
CA VAL A 21 61.52 30.71 -40.39
C VAL A 21 61.90 29.65 -39.36
N SER A 22 63.13 29.15 -39.49
CA SER A 22 63.74 28.12 -38.65
C SER A 22 65.03 28.67 -38.01
N GLN A 23 65.53 28.04 -36.96
CA GLN A 23 66.81 28.48 -36.37
C GLN A 23 67.94 28.43 -37.41
N THR A 24 67.97 27.43 -38.27
CA THR A 24 68.98 27.27 -39.32
C THR A 24 68.90 28.39 -40.36
N SER A 25 67.71 28.71 -40.86
CA SER A 25 67.53 29.77 -41.85
C SER A 25 67.81 31.15 -41.25
N VAL A 26 67.42 31.41 -40.01
CA VAL A 26 67.73 32.67 -39.32
C VAL A 26 69.22 32.82 -39.04
N ILE A 27 69.93 31.75 -38.66
CA ILE A 27 71.39 31.78 -38.49
C ILE A 27 72.10 32.05 -39.83
N ALA A 28 71.67 31.38 -40.91
CA ALA A 28 72.20 31.60 -42.25
C ALA A 28 71.97 33.05 -42.70
N GLU A 29 70.77 33.59 -42.45
CA GLU A 29 70.42 34.97 -42.76
C GLU A 29 71.30 35.96 -41.98
N LEU A 30 71.54 35.72 -40.69
CA LEU A 30 72.42 36.54 -39.84
C LEU A 30 73.91 36.44 -40.21
N GLN A 31 74.30 35.43 -41.00
CA GLN A 31 75.67 35.24 -41.48
C GLN A 31 75.94 35.89 -42.84
N SER A 32 74.87 36.29 -43.54
CA SER A 32 74.94 36.90 -44.86
C SER A 32 75.62 38.27 -44.85
N ASP A 33 76.04 38.72 -46.04
CA ASP A 33 76.74 39.99 -46.17
C ASP A 33 75.85 41.19 -45.83
N TRP A 34 74.54 41.11 -46.11
CA TRP A 34 73.59 42.17 -45.72
C TRP A 34 73.52 42.31 -44.19
N ALA A 35 73.48 41.20 -43.46
CA ALA A 35 73.37 41.23 -42.01
C ALA A 35 74.66 41.76 -41.37
N ARG A 36 75.82 41.56 -42.02
CA ARG A 36 77.09 42.16 -41.59
C ARG A 36 77.13 43.66 -41.83
N GLU A 37 76.61 44.11 -42.97
CA GLU A 37 76.66 45.51 -43.38
C GLU A 37 75.58 46.36 -42.68
N GLU A 38 74.33 45.90 -42.66
CA GLU A 38 73.19 46.67 -42.14
C GLU A 38 72.96 46.46 -40.64
N LEU A 39 73.20 45.25 -40.12
CA LEU A 39 72.93 44.91 -38.73
C LEU A 39 74.20 44.80 -37.88
N GLY A 40 75.39 44.83 -38.49
CA GLY A 40 76.66 44.54 -37.79
C GLY A 40 76.72 43.11 -37.22
N ALA A 41 75.84 42.21 -37.66
CA ALA A 41 75.72 40.86 -37.14
C ALA A 41 76.78 39.94 -37.77
N LYS A 42 77.46 39.13 -36.94
CA LYS A 42 78.45 38.14 -37.39
C LYS A 42 77.90 36.71 -37.32
N GLY A 43 76.58 36.55 -37.43
CA GLY A 43 75.87 35.31 -37.13
C GLY A 43 75.68 35.04 -35.64
N GLY A 44 75.31 33.80 -35.30
CA GLY A 44 75.15 33.35 -33.91
C GLY A 44 74.99 31.84 -33.80
N SER A 45 75.23 31.30 -32.61
CA SER A 45 74.97 29.88 -32.34
C SER A 45 73.47 29.64 -32.12
N SER A 46 73.02 28.40 -32.36
CA SER A 46 71.62 28.00 -32.09
C SER A 46 71.18 28.29 -30.65
N LYS A 47 72.09 28.17 -29.67
CA LYS A 47 71.82 28.50 -28.27
C LYS A 47 71.56 30.00 -28.03
N ALA A 48 72.18 30.88 -28.82
CA ALA A 48 71.99 32.33 -28.72
C ALA A 48 70.77 32.82 -29.52
N VAL A 49 70.50 32.24 -30.70
CA VAL A 49 69.35 32.62 -31.56
C VAL A 49 68.04 32.02 -31.04
N GLY A 50 68.08 30.82 -30.45
CA GLY A 50 66.91 30.04 -30.09
C GLY A 50 65.90 30.73 -29.17
N PRO A 51 66.32 31.37 -28.06
CA PRO A 51 65.40 32.11 -27.18
C PRO A 51 64.71 33.27 -27.90
N HIS A 52 65.48 34.13 -28.58
CA HIS A 52 64.94 35.29 -29.29
C HIS A 52 64.02 34.91 -30.45
N LEU A 53 64.32 33.84 -31.17
CA LEU A 53 63.46 33.33 -32.25
C LEU A 53 62.16 32.73 -31.70
N ARG A 54 62.20 32.10 -30.52
CA ARG A 54 61.00 31.59 -29.86
C ARG A 54 60.07 32.73 -29.48
N ASP A 55 60.61 33.79 -28.88
CA ASP A 55 59.83 34.97 -28.50
C ASP A 55 59.20 35.63 -29.74
N TRP A 56 59.98 35.74 -30.83
CA TRP A 56 59.48 36.25 -32.11
C TRP A 56 58.32 35.40 -32.65
N LYS A 57 58.44 34.06 -32.62
CA LYS A 57 57.38 33.16 -33.10
C LYS A 57 56.09 33.29 -32.30
N VAL A 58 56.20 33.49 -30.98
CA VAL A 58 55.05 33.70 -30.10
C VAL A 58 54.40 35.05 -30.38
N GLU A 59 55.19 36.12 -30.45
CA GLU A 59 54.66 37.48 -30.64
C GLU A 59 54.07 37.69 -32.04
N ARG A 60 54.70 37.14 -33.08
CA ARG A 60 54.18 37.17 -34.46
C ARG A 60 53.12 36.11 -34.75
N ALA A 61 52.75 35.28 -33.75
CA ALA A 61 51.88 34.12 -33.91
C ALA A 61 52.24 33.25 -35.14
N TYR A 62 53.53 33.03 -35.34
CA TYR A 62 54.05 32.41 -36.57
C TYR A 62 53.56 30.97 -36.70
N GLN A 63 52.71 30.73 -37.70
CA GLN A 63 52.33 29.40 -38.13
C GLN A 63 53.18 29.02 -39.35
N PRO A 64 54.01 27.96 -39.29
CA PRO A 64 54.68 27.45 -40.47
C PRO A 64 53.61 27.18 -41.52
N ARG A 65 53.73 27.77 -42.72
CA ARG A 65 52.87 27.36 -43.84
C ARG A 65 53.14 25.87 -44.04
N SER A 66 52.18 25.03 -43.68
CA SER A 66 52.19 23.64 -44.12
C SER A 66 52.23 23.70 -45.63
N GLN A 67 53.26 23.13 -46.24
CA GLN A 67 53.28 22.90 -47.67
C GLN A 67 52.19 21.85 -47.93
N GLN A 68 50.93 22.27 -47.96
CA GLN A 68 49.89 21.59 -48.70
C GLN A 68 50.28 21.72 -50.16
N ALA A 69 51.26 20.92 -50.60
CA ALA A 69 51.49 20.73 -52.01
C ALA A 69 50.16 20.26 -52.59
N GLU A 70 49.62 20.97 -53.59
CA GLU A 70 48.47 20.51 -54.34
C GLU A 70 48.79 19.08 -54.80
N LEU A 71 47.98 18.12 -54.32
CA LEU A 71 48.13 16.73 -54.73
C LEU A 71 48.09 16.69 -56.27
N PRO A 72 49.00 15.97 -56.93
CA PRO A 72 48.96 15.83 -58.37
C PRO A 72 47.56 15.43 -58.83
N LYS A 73 47.00 16.14 -59.81
CA LYS A 73 45.63 15.90 -60.32
C LYS A 73 45.29 14.41 -60.55
N PRO A 74 46.20 13.55 -61.05
CA PRO A 74 45.94 12.12 -61.21
C PRO A 74 45.68 11.35 -59.90
N VAL A 75 46.16 11.83 -58.75
CA VAL A 75 46.01 11.22 -57.42
C VAL A 75 44.81 11.79 -56.67
N LEU A 76 44.48 13.07 -56.90
CA LEU A 76 43.38 13.76 -56.23
C LEU A 76 42.02 13.15 -56.57
N ALA A 77 41.75 12.84 -57.84
CA ALA A 77 40.47 12.27 -58.25
C ALA A 77 40.17 10.90 -57.60
N PRO A 78 41.09 9.90 -57.65
CA PRO A 78 40.88 8.63 -56.94
C PRO A 78 40.69 8.77 -55.42
N LEU A 79 41.38 9.73 -54.79
CA LEU A 79 41.22 10.00 -53.35
C LEU A 79 39.85 10.58 -53.02
N MET A 80 39.34 11.50 -53.85
CA MET A 80 37.99 12.05 -53.68
C MET A 80 36.93 10.99 -53.93
N ASP A 81 37.10 10.14 -54.94
CA ASP A 81 36.19 9.03 -55.22
C ASP A 81 36.15 8.03 -54.06
N PHE A 82 37.32 7.68 -53.49
CA PHE A 82 37.41 6.84 -52.31
C PHE A 82 36.73 7.49 -51.09
N ALA A 83 36.99 8.77 -50.82
CA ALA A 83 36.37 9.49 -49.70
C ALA A 83 34.84 9.55 -49.84
N ASN A 84 34.34 9.82 -51.05
CA ASN A 84 32.90 9.83 -51.35
C ASN A 84 32.29 8.43 -51.19
N ALA A 85 33.00 7.37 -51.62
CA ALA A 85 32.54 6.00 -51.45
C ALA A 85 32.48 5.59 -49.97
N VAL A 86 33.50 5.93 -49.18
CA VAL A 86 33.53 5.68 -47.73
C VAL A 86 32.42 6.46 -47.03
N TRP A 87 32.24 7.73 -47.37
CA TRP A 87 31.17 8.56 -46.79
C TRP A 87 29.79 8.03 -47.15
N GLY A 88 29.57 7.65 -48.41
CA GLY A 88 28.32 7.05 -48.88
C GLY A 88 28.01 5.74 -48.17
N ALA A 89 29.01 4.86 -48.01
CA ALA A 89 28.87 3.61 -47.27
C ALA A 89 28.58 3.84 -45.78
N ALA A 90 29.29 4.78 -45.14
CA ALA A 90 29.06 5.13 -43.75
C ALA A 90 27.66 5.71 -43.51
N LEU A 91 27.17 6.57 -44.41
CA LEU A 91 25.84 7.14 -44.33
C LEU A 91 24.76 6.08 -44.54
N ALA A 92 24.95 5.17 -45.51
CA ALA A 92 24.02 4.06 -45.75
C ALA A 92 23.92 3.12 -44.54
N GLU A 93 25.06 2.76 -43.93
CA GLU A 93 25.09 1.95 -42.72
C GLU A 93 24.44 2.66 -41.52
N ALA A 94 24.72 3.97 -41.34
CA ALA A 94 24.11 4.75 -40.27
C ALA A 94 22.59 4.84 -40.43
N GLN A 95 22.10 5.04 -41.65
CA GLN A 95 20.67 5.06 -41.96
C GLN A 95 20.02 3.69 -41.69
N ALA A 96 20.66 2.61 -42.12
CA ALA A 96 20.16 1.25 -41.89
C ALA A 96 20.06 0.92 -40.39
N ARG A 97 21.07 1.32 -39.59
CA ARG A 97 21.03 1.17 -38.12
C ARG A 97 19.93 1.99 -37.47
N PHE A 98 19.74 3.23 -37.92
CA PHE A 98 18.69 4.10 -37.40
C PHE A 98 17.30 3.52 -37.69
N ASP A 99 17.08 3.01 -38.90
CA ASP A 99 15.81 2.40 -39.29
C ASP A 99 15.54 1.09 -38.52
N ASP A 100 16.57 0.25 -38.31
CA ASP A 100 16.48 -0.95 -37.46
C ASP A 100 16.19 -0.58 -35.98
N GLU A 101 16.87 0.41 -35.41
CA GLU A 101 16.60 0.88 -34.05
C GLU A 101 15.18 1.43 -33.92
N ARG A 102 14.75 2.25 -34.89
CA ARG A 102 13.40 2.80 -34.92
C ARG A 102 12.34 1.70 -34.93
N THR A 103 12.48 0.70 -35.82
CA THR A 103 11.52 -0.41 -35.91
C THR A 103 11.48 -1.24 -34.63
N ARG A 104 12.62 -1.48 -33.98
CA ARG A 104 12.69 -2.16 -32.67
C ARG A 104 12.01 -1.36 -31.57
N VAL A 105 12.25 -0.06 -31.50
CA VAL A 105 11.60 0.83 -30.52
C VAL A 105 10.10 0.85 -30.74
N GLU A 106 9.64 1.00 -31.99
CA GLU A 106 8.21 0.98 -32.32
C GLU A 106 7.56 -0.37 -31.96
N ALA A 107 8.23 -1.49 -32.20
CA ALA A 107 7.74 -2.81 -31.81
C ALA A 107 7.66 -2.95 -30.28
N SER A 108 8.68 -2.47 -29.55
CA SER A 108 8.70 -2.46 -28.09
C SER A 108 7.58 -1.61 -27.49
N VAL A 109 7.33 -0.41 -28.05
CA VAL A 109 6.25 0.47 -27.61
C VAL A 109 4.90 -0.23 -27.80
N ARG A 110 4.64 -0.84 -28.96
CA ARG A 110 3.39 -1.57 -29.20
C ARG A 110 3.19 -2.72 -28.22
N ALA A 111 4.23 -3.54 -28.00
CA ALA A 111 4.17 -4.64 -27.05
C ALA A 111 3.91 -4.15 -25.61
N ASN A 112 4.53 -3.03 -25.21
CA ASN A 112 4.27 -2.43 -23.89
C ASN A 112 2.85 -1.87 -23.78
N ASP A 113 2.33 -1.23 -24.83
CA ASP A 113 0.96 -0.69 -24.83
C ASP A 113 -0.07 -1.82 -24.75
N GLU A 114 0.14 -2.93 -25.46
CA GLU A 114 -0.70 -4.14 -25.36
C GLU A 114 -0.71 -4.68 -23.92
N LEU A 115 0.47 -4.86 -23.30
CA LEU A 115 0.58 -5.31 -21.91
C LEU A 115 -0.09 -4.35 -20.91
N ARG A 116 -0.02 -3.03 -21.16
CA ARG A 116 -0.67 -2.02 -20.32
C ARG A 116 -2.19 -2.10 -20.42
N VAL A 117 -2.72 -2.30 -21.62
CA VAL A 117 -4.16 -2.50 -21.83
C VAL A 117 -4.63 -3.77 -21.14
N GLU A 118 -3.95 -4.90 -21.34
CA GLU A 118 -4.27 -6.17 -20.66
C GLU A 118 -4.25 -6.03 -19.13
N SER A 119 -3.20 -5.40 -18.60
CA SER A 119 -3.06 -5.14 -17.16
C SER A 119 -4.19 -4.25 -16.63
N SER A 120 -4.59 -3.21 -17.38
CA SER A 120 -5.71 -2.35 -17.01
C SER A 120 -7.03 -3.13 -16.96
N VAL A 121 -7.30 -3.98 -17.96
CA VAL A 121 -8.52 -4.81 -17.99
C VAL A 121 -8.56 -5.76 -16.80
N LEU A 122 -7.43 -6.42 -16.48
CA LEU A 122 -7.34 -7.30 -15.32
C LEU A 122 -7.53 -6.55 -14.00
N ALA A 123 -6.99 -5.34 -13.88
CA ALA A 123 -7.17 -4.49 -12.71
C ALA A 123 -8.64 -4.08 -12.54
N ASP A 124 -9.31 -3.67 -13.63
CA ASP A 124 -10.73 -3.30 -13.60
C ASP A 124 -11.60 -4.49 -13.22
N MET A 125 -11.33 -5.68 -13.77
CA MET A 125 -12.03 -6.92 -13.38
C MET A 125 -11.85 -7.25 -11.89
N ALA A 126 -10.63 -7.11 -11.36
CA ALA A 126 -10.34 -7.36 -9.96
C ALA A 126 -11.05 -6.35 -9.03
N ILE A 127 -11.18 -5.08 -9.45
CA ILE A 127 -11.93 -4.07 -8.70
C ILE A 127 -13.41 -4.46 -8.61
N VAL A 128 -14.02 -4.82 -9.74
CA VAL A 128 -15.43 -5.24 -9.78
C VAL A 128 -15.68 -6.48 -8.92
N GLU A 129 -14.79 -7.48 -8.98
CA GLU A 129 -14.88 -8.67 -8.13
C GLU A 129 -14.75 -8.31 -6.64
N ALA A 130 -13.80 -7.46 -6.28
CA ALA A 130 -13.61 -7.02 -4.90
C ALA A 130 -14.83 -6.27 -4.35
N GLU A 131 -15.45 -5.41 -5.16
CA GLU A 131 -16.70 -4.72 -4.81
C GLU A 131 -17.88 -5.69 -4.64
N GLY A 132 -17.97 -6.71 -5.51
CA GLY A 132 -18.95 -7.78 -5.41
C GLY A 132 -18.79 -8.60 -4.12
N LEU A 133 -17.57 -9.00 -3.78
CA LEU A 133 -17.25 -9.73 -2.56
C LEU A 133 -17.52 -8.89 -1.30
N LYS A 134 -17.18 -7.60 -1.33
CA LYS A 134 -17.46 -6.66 -0.22
C LYS A 134 -18.96 -6.55 0.02
N SER A 135 -19.75 -6.39 -1.04
CA SER A 135 -21.21 -6.34 -0.97
C SER A 135 -21.80 -7.63 -0.39
N ARG A 136 -21.30 -8.80 -0.83
CA ARG A 136 -21.73 -10.10 -0.32
C ARG A 136 -21.38 -10.30 1.16
N ASN A 137 -20.19 -9.88 1.59
CA ASN A 137 -19.78 -9.96 2.99
C ASN A 137 -20.66 -9.07 3.88
N ALA A 138 -20.95 -7.83 3.47
CA ALA A 138 -21.84 -6.94 4.23
C ALA A 138 -23.26 -7.54 4.40
N ALA A 139 -23.78 -8.20 3.35
CA ALA A 139 -25.06 -8.91 3.42
C ALA A 139 -25.01 -10.09 4.41
N LEU A 140 -23.95 -10.90 4.36
CA LEU A 140 -23.75 -12.03 5.27
C LEU A 140 -23.55 -11.58 6.74
N GLU A 141 -22.85 -10.48 6.97
CA GLU A 141 -22.70 -9.88 8.31
C GLU A 141 -24.05 -9.43 8.86
N THR A 142 -24.87 -8.77 8.04
CA THR A 142 -26.22 -8.35 8.41
C THR A 142 -27.09 -9.56 8.75
N GLN A 143 -27.06 -10.61 7.93
CA GLN A 143 -27.81 -11.84 8.18
C GLN A 143 -27.35 -12.54 9.47
N ASN A 144 -26.03 -12.61 9.70
CA ASN A 144 -25.48 -13.18 10.94
C ASN A 144 -25.90 -12.39 12.18
N ALA A 145 -25.91 -11.05 12.11
CA ALA A 145 -26.39 -10.22 13.20
C ALA A 145 -27.87 -10.46 13.50
N ALA A 146 -28.71 -10.55 12.45
CA ALA A 146 -30.13 -10.86 12.59
C ALA A 146 -30.36 -12.23 13.23
N LEU A 147 -29.68 -13.28 12.75
CA LEU A 147 -29.79 -14.63 13.29
C LEU A 147 -29.31 -14.70 14.75
N ARG A 148 -28.22 -14.02 15.10
CA ARG A 148 -27.76 -13.93 16.50
C ARG A 148 -28.80 -13.26 17.39
N GLY A 149 -29.42 -12.18 16.92
CA GLY A 149 -30.52 -11.51 17.62
C GLY A 149 -31.73 -12.44 17.83
N GLU A 150 -32.09 -13.21 16.80
CA GLU A 150 -33.19 -14.17 16.90
C GLU A 150 -32.88 -15.30 17.89
N VAL A 151 -31.68 -15.88 17.84
CA VAL A 151 -31.25 -16.91 18.80
C VAL A 151 -31.33 -16.39 20.23
N GLU A 152 -30.89 -15.16 20.48
CA GLU A 152 -30.96 -14.57 21.82
C GLU A 152 -32.39 -14.35 22.29
N ARG A 153 -33.27 -13.87 21.40
CA ARG A 153 -34.71 -13.74 21.69
C ARG A 153 -35.34 -15.08 22.02
N LEU A 154 -35.02 -16.11 21.24
CA LEU A 154 -35.54 -17.47 21.46
C LEU A 154 -35.01 -18.07 22.76
N ARG A 155 -33.74 -17.85 23.12
CA ARG A 155 -33.17 -18.25 24.40
C ARG A 155 -33.89 -17.61 25.58
N LYS A 156 -34.11 -16.29 25.54
CA LYS A 156 -34.87 -15.58 26.59
C LYS A 156 -36.29 -16.11 26.73
N ARG A 157 -36.98 -16.37 25.61
CA ARG A 157 -38.32 -16.95 25.62
C ARG A 157 -38.32 -18.36 26.21
N LEU A 158 -37.34 -19.19 25.84
CA LEU A 158 -37.19 -20.54 26.37
C LEU A 158 -36.93 -20.53 27.88
N ASP A 159 -36.03 -19.65 28.36
CA ASP A 159 -35.75 -19.46 29.78
C ASP A 159 -37.02 -19.06 30.56
N HIS A 160 -37.81 -18.15 29.99
CA HIS A 160 -39.05 -17.68 30.59
C HIS A 160 -40.07 -18.81 30.72
N VAL A 161 -40.38 -19.51 29.62
CA VAL A 161 -41.33 -20.65 29.62
C VAL A 161 -40.88 -21.74 30.58
N ARG A 162 -39.59 -22.09 30.57
CA ARG A 162 -39.04 -23.09 31.52
C ARG A 162 -39.20 -22.68 32.97
N SER A 163 -39.00 -21.39 33.27
CA SER A 163 -39.18 -20.84 34.62
C SER A 163 -40.63 -20.90 35.05
N GLU A 164 -41.56 -20.48 34.18
CA GLU A 164 -43.00 -20.54 34.46
C GLU A 164 -43.47 -21.97 34.71
N ASP A 165 -43.16 -22.90 33.80
CA ASP A 165 -43.53 -24.31 33.92
C ASP A 165 -42.96 -24.96 35.18
N TYR A 166 -41.73 -24.57 35.56
CA TYR A 166 -41.10 -25.06 36.78
C TYR A 166 -41.83 -24.54 38.02
N TRP A 167 -42.04 -23.23 38.11
CA TRP A 167 -42.68 -22.63 39.28
C TRP A 167 -44.13 -23.07 39.42
N ASP A 168 -44.88 -23.23 38.34
CA ASP A 168 -46.24 -23.75 38.42
C ASP A 168 -46.28 -25.20 38.92
N ARG A 169 -45.32 -26.04 38.50
CA ARG A 169 -45.16 -27.39 39.08
C ARG A 169 -44.82 -27.36 40.57
N VAL A 170 -43.91 -26.46 40.99
CA VAL A 170 -43.59 -26.28 42.42
C VAL A 170 -44.85 -25.87 43.19
N MET A 171 -45.60 -24.87 42.72
CA MET A 171 -46.80 -24.38 43.42
C MET A 171 -47.89 -25.45 43.50
N GLN A 172 -48.09 -26.24 42.44
CA GLN A 172 -49.02 -27.36 42.45
C GLN A 172 -48.64 -28.40 43.50
N GLU A 173 -47.36 -28.77 43.58
CA GLU A 173 -46.89 -29.73 44.58
C GLU A 173 -47.03 -29.17 46.01
N VAL A 174 -46.67 -27.90 46.22
CA VAL A 174 -46.86 -27.24 47.52
C VAL A 174 -48.33 -27.26 47.92
N TYR A 175 -49.25 -26.97 47.01
CA TYR A 175 -50.69 -27.03 47.25
C TYR A 175 -51.15 -28.42 47.69
N GLU A 176 -50.63 -29.46 47.03
CA GLU A 176 -50.91 -30.86 47.39
C GLU A 176 -50.35 -31.25 48.76
N LEU A 177 -49.23 -30.66 49.18
CA LEU A 177 -48.62 -30.89 50.50
C LEU A 177 -49.33 -30.19 51.65
N LEU A 178 -49.94 -29.02 51.39
CA LEU A 178 -50.68 -28.28 52.42
C LEU A 178 -51.85 -29.11 52.95
N PRO A 179 -52.16 -29.08 54.26
CA PRO A 179 -53.30 -29.81 54.81
C PRO A 179 -54.62 -29.22 54.28
N PRO A 180 -55.69 -30.04 54.15
CA PRO A 180 -57.02 -29.54 53.75
C PRO A 180 -57.59 -28.49 54.69
N SER A 181 -57.19 -28.54 55.96
CA SER A 181 -57.52 -27.57 57.02
C SER A 181 -56.26 -27.26 57.82
N GLY A 182 -55.90 -25.99 57.92
CA GLY A 182 -54.71 -25.51 58.65
C GLY A 182 -53.66 -24.88 57.73
N THR A 183 -52.57 -24.43 58.35
CA THR A 183 -51.50 -23.68 57.69
C THR A 183 -50.15 -24.36 57.87
N MET A 184 -49.18 -24.05 57.01
CA MET A 184 -47.83 -24.60 57.08
C MET A 184 -46.78 -23.54 56.76
N THR A 185 -45.66 -23.57 57.49
CA THR A 185 -44.51 -22.70 57.22
C THR A 185 -43.75 -23.12 55.95
N PRO A 186 -43.14 -22.18 55.21
CA PRO A 186 -42.27 -22.49 54.07
C PRO A 186 -41.13 -23.46 54.42
N ALA A 187 -40.52 -23.33 55.59
CA ALA A 187 -39.46 -24.24 56.07
C ALA A 187 -39.96 -25.69 56.13
N THR A 188 -41.17 -25.92 56.67
CA THR A 188 -41.77 -27.25 56.74
C THR A 188 -42.12 -27.79 55.35
N ILE A 189 -42.67 -26.94 54.48
CA ILE A 189 -42.96 -27.31 53.09
C ILE A 189 -41.69 -27.75 52.36
N MET A 190 -40.59 -27.01 52.50
CA MET A 190 -39.29 -27.33 51.87
C MET A 190 -38.80 -28.73 52.23
N THR A 191 -39.00 -29.19 53.47
CA THR A 191 -38.60 -30.55 53.90
C THR A 191 -39.46 -31.67 53.28
N LYS A 192 -40.66 -31.33 52.80
CA LYS A 192 -41.64 -32.30 52.26
C LYS A 192 -41.68 -32.34 50.74
N LEU A 193 -41.05 -31.38 50.06
CA LEU A 193 -40.96 -31.35 48.61
C LEU A 193 -40.15 -32.54 48.07
N ARG A 194 -40.58 -33.06 46.93
CA ARG A 194 -39.91 -34.14 46.20
C ARG A 194 -38.51 -33.71 45.80
N SER A 195 -37.57 -34.64 45.91
CA SER A 195 -36.17 -34.40 45.50
C SER A 195 -36.04 -34.08 44.00
N SER A 196 -36.97 -34.53 43.15
CA SER A 196 -37.04 -34.16 41.73
C SER A 196 -37.32 -32.67 41.53
N THR A 197 -38.22 -32.10 42.34
CA THR A 197 -38.64 -30.71 42.28
C THR A 197 -37.52 -29.80 42.74
N ILE A 198 -36.88 -30.13 43.87
CA ILE A 198 -35.68 -29.43 44.37
C ILE A 198 -34.54 -29.47 43.33
N ARG A 199 -34.27 -30.63 42.71
CA ARG A 199 -33.23 -30.73 41.66
C ARG A 199 -33.60 -29.96 40.39
N GLY A 200 -34.89 -29.86 40.06
CA GLY A 200 -35.39 -29.08 38.94
C GLY A 200 -35.02 -27.60 39.02
N GLY A 201 -34.87 -27.06 40.23
CA GLY A 201 -34.44 -25.68 40.47
C GLY A 201 -33.08 -25.31 39.88
N ARG A 202 -32.23 -26.29 39.53
CA ARG A 202 -30.95 -26.05 38.84
C ARG A 202 -31.10 -25.62 37.38
N LEU A 203 -32.27 -25.84 36.79
CA LEU A 203 -32.56 -25.56 35.39
C LEU A 203 -33.19 -24.18 35.16
N VAL A 204 -33.43 -23.43 36.23
CA VAL A 204 -34.02 -22.09 36.22
C VAL A 204 -33.08 -21.10 36.90
N LYS A 205 -33.24 -19.80 36.61
CA LYS A 205 -32.34 -18.75 37.14
C LYS A 205 -32.42 -18.59 38.65
N GLU A 206 -33.61 -18.74 39.21
CA GLU A 206 -33.85 -18.64 40.66
C GLU A 206 -33.88 -20.05 41.25
N GLN A 207 -32.85 -20.41 42.00
CA GLN A 207 -32.82 -21.68 42.71
C GLN A 207 -33.90 -21.70 43.80
N LEU A 208 -34.48 -22.88 44.03
CA LEU A 208 -35.48 -23.07 45.05
C LEU A 208 -34.81 -23.12 46.44
N ASP A 209 -35.05 -22.09 47.23
CA ASP A 209 -34.76 -22.02 48.65
C ASP A 209 -36.00 -21.53 49.42
N GLU A 210 -35.94 -21.49 50.75
CA GLU A 210 -37.08 -21.08 51.57
C GLU A 210 -37.54 -19.64 51.27
N ALA A 211 -36.60 -18.71 51.06
CA ALA A 211 -36.90 -17.30 50.84
C ALA A 211 -37.56 -17.07 49.47
N VAL A 212 -37.06 -17.74 48.43
CA VAL A 212 -37.62 -17.75 47.09
C VAL A 212 -38.99 -18.42 47.10
N LEU A 213 -39.14 -19.56 47.78
CA LEU A 213 -40.44 -20.23 47.92
C LEU A 213 -41.47 -19.31 48.56
N ARG A 214 -41.14 -18.71 49.71
CA ARG A 214 -42.00 -17.75 50.41
C ARG A 214 -42.44 -16.61 49.50
N ARG A 215 -41.49 -15.97 48.82
CA ARG A 215 -41.75 -14.89 47.85
C ARG A 215 -42.65 -15.34 46.70
N LYS A 216 -42.44 -16.54 46.14
CA LYS A 216 -43.29 -17.05 45.05
C LYS A 216 -44.69 -17.38 45.55
N MET A 217 -44.83 -17.93 46.76
CA MET A 217 -46.13 -18.16 47.39
C MET A 217 -46.86 -16.85 47.68
N ASP A 218 -46.17 -15.82 48.18
CA ASP A 218 -46.74 -14.49 48.38
C ASP A 218 -47.29 -13.89 47.08
N ILE A 219 -46.54 -14.01 45.97
CA ILE A 219 -47.03 -13.61 44.64
C ILE A 219 -48.29 -14.41 44.26
N ARG A 220 -48.39 -15.70 44.59
CA ARG A 220 -49.60 -16.47 44.27
C ARG A 220 -50.80 -16.03 45.14
N VAL A 221 -50.57 -15.71 46.41
CA VAL A 221 -51.59 -15.15 47.31
C VAL A 221 -52.10 -13.80 46.80
N GLU A 222 -51.20 -12.89 46.40
CA GLU A 222 -51.56 -11.57 45.87
C GLU A 222 -52.47 -11.66 44.62
N TRP A 223 -52.30 -12.72 43.83
CA TRP A 223 -53.08 -12.97 42.62
C TRP A 223 -54.29 -13.90 42.85
N ASP A 224 -54.65 -14.18 44.10
CA ASP A 224 -55.74 -15.10 44.48
C ASP A 224 -55.61 -16.50 43.83
N ARG A 225 -54.38 -17.03 43.73
CA ARG A 225 -54.08 -18.37 43.18
C ARG A 225 -53.44 -19.27 44.23
N TYR A 226 -53.81 -20.55 44.22
CA TYR A 226 -53.29 -21.63 45.08
C TYR A 226 -53.47 -21.47 46.60
N PHE A 227 -53.06 -20.35 47.19
CA PHE A 227 -52.86 -20.24 48.64
C PHE A 227 -53.62 -19.07 49.26
N GLU A 228 -53.88 -19.20 50.56
CA GLU A 228 -54.21 -18.10 51.46
C GLU A 228 -53.10 -17.94 52.48
N LYS A 229 -52.88 -16.72 52.99
CA LYS A 229 -51.82 -16.41 53.96
C LYS A 229 -52.42 -16.10 55.33
N SER A 230 -51.86 -16.70 56.38
CA SER A 230 -52.22 -16.44 57.77
C SER A 230 -50.95 -16.22 58.59
N GLY A 231 -50.62 -14.96 58.85
CA GLY A 231 -49.32 -14.59 59.42
C GLY A 231 -48.17 -14.97 58.48
N ASP A 232 -47.22 -15.76 58.98
CA ASP A 232 -46.09 -16.29 58.23
C ASP A 232 -46.35 -17.68 57.60
N ASP A 233 -47.55 -18.23 57.80
CA ASP A 233 -47.94 -19.54 57.32
C ASP A 233 -48.90 -19.47 56.13
N TYR A 234 -48.95 -20.55 55.36
CA TYR A 234 -49.78 -20.66 54.16
C TYR A 234 -50.80 -21.79 54.27
N GLY A 235 -52.04 -21.53 53.87
CA GLY A 235 -53.14 -22.48 53.77
C GLY A 235 -53.57 -22.69 52.32
N ARG A 236 -54.39 -23.71 52.06
CA ARG A 236 -54.98 -23.93 50.73
C ARG A 236 -56.07 -22.90 50.47
N LEU A 237 -56.05 -22.26 49.30
CA LEU A 237 -57.16 -21.43 48.87
C LEU A 237 -58.41 -22.30 48.62
N PRO A 238 -59.53 -22.10 49.35
CA PRO A 238 -60.72 -22.91 49.18
C PRO A 238 -61.35 -22.74 47.79
N GLY A 239 -61.63 -23.86 47.11
CA GLY A 239 -62.26 -23.86 45.79
C GLY A 239 -61.29 -23.69 44.60
N TRP A 240 -59.98 -23.70 44.85
CA TRP A 240 -58.98 -23.77 43.78
C TRP A 240 -58.83 -25.22 43.27
N ASN A 241 -59.07 -25.47 41.98
CA ASN A 241 -59.08 -26.82 41.40
C ASN A 241 -57.98 -27.08 40.34
N GLY A 242 -56.98 -26.19 40.22
CA GLY A 242 -55.80 -26.44 39.39
C GLY A 242 -55.23 -25.21 38.69
N ALA A 243 -54.18 -25.43 37.89
CA ALA A 243 -53.34 -24.39 37.30
C ALA A 243 -54.08 -23.36 36.42
N ILE A 244 -55.24 -23.69 35.84
CA ILE A 244 -56.00 -22.80 34.92
C ILE A 244 -57.06 -21.95 35.67
N GLY A 245 -57.25 -22.13 36.98
CA GLY A 245 -57.90 -21.15 37.84
C GLY A 245 -59.29 -20.66 37.40
N ILE A 246 -60.24 -21.55 37.14
CA ILE A 246 -61.64 -21.12 37.13
C ILE A 246 -62.11 -21.15 38.57
N ARG A 247 -62.20 -19.97 39.19
CA ARG A 247 -62.92 -19.79 40.45
C ARG A 247 -64.38 -20.10 40.16
N GLU A 248 -64.89 -21.23 40.64
CA GLU A 248 -66.33 -21.41 40.76
C GLU A 248 -66.84 -20.30 41.68
N LYS A 249 -67.37 -19.22 41.09
CA LYS A 249 -68.10 -18.22 41.86
C LYS A 249 -69.21 -18.97 42.56
N LYS A 250 -69.13 -19.07 43.89
CA LYS A 250 -70.26 -19.50 44.71
C LYS A 250 -71.46 -18.67 44.28
N LEU A 251 -72.42 -19.29 43.60
CA LEU A 251 -73.76 -18.79 43.43
C LEU A 251 -74.38 -18.72 44.83
N THR A 252 -74.09 -17.64 45.55
CA THR A 252 -74.88 -17.26 46.73
C THR A 252 -76.23 -16.76 46.21
N LYS A 253 -77.13 -17.69 45.92
CA LYS A 253 -78.56 -17.42 45.87
C LYS A 253 -79.07 -17.60 47.30
N ALA A 254 -79.19 -16.50 48.03
CA ALA A 254 -80.01 -16.44 49.23
C ALA A 254 -81.38 -15.82 48.85
N PRO A 255 -82.47 -16.23 49.52
CA PRO A 255 -83.83 -16.07 49.04
C PRO A 255 -84.42 -14.70 49.42
N ALA A 256 -85.30 -14.20 48.55
CA ALA A 256 -86.43 -13.34 48.88
C ALA A 256 -87.57 -13.71 47.94
#